data_AF-A0A970FIJ4-F1
#
_entry.id   AF-A0A970FIJ4-F1
#
_cell.length_a   1.000
_cell.length_b   1.000
_cell.length_c   1.000
_cell.angle_alpha   90.00
_cell.angle_beta   90.00
_cell.angle_gamma   90.00
#
_symmetry.space_group_name_H-M   'P 1'
#
loop_
_entity.id
_entity.type
_entity.pdbx_description
1 polymer ?
#
loop_
_entity_poly.entity_id
_entity_poly.type
_entity_poly.pdbx_seq_one_letter_code
_entity_poly.pdbx_strand_id
1 'polypeptide(L)'
;MSQADIREVLSSLVSSELALFNELALLVEKEEECVLAEDMKCLLTVLQEKQDVISRQEKIHEQWSSLSTSMGLQEGRDGPIFWGRLGELLGDGAEDLKASLSVIHDVAGKVLEQEIRVQELMEKHLESLRSQMAGLSRGKEALKGYSKSGGV
;
A
#
# COMPACT_ATOMS: atom_id res chain seq x y z
N MET A 1 -0.08 18.52 -27.90
CA MET A 1 -1.24 18.54 -27.00
C MET A 1 -1.69 19.97 -26.80
N SER A 2 -3.00 20.22 -26.83
CA SER A 2 -3.55 21.51 -26.44
C SER A 2 -3.53 21.65 -24.91
N GLN A 3 -3.66 22.88 -24.40
CA GLN A 3 -3.73 23.17 -22.96
C GLN A 3 -4.91 22.46 -22.28
N ALA A 4 -6.02 22.30 -23.00
CA ALA A 4 -7.21 21.58 -22.51
C ALA A 4 -6.93 20.08 -22.34
N ASP A 5 -6.23 19.46 -23.30
CA ASP A 5 -5.87 18.04 -23.23
C ASP A 5 -4.97 17.72 -22.03
N ILE A 6 -4.01 18.61 -21.72
CA ILE A 6 -3.10 18.45 -20.58
C ILE A 6 -3.88 18.48 -19.26
N ARG A 7 -4.82 19.43 -19.12
CA ARG A 7 -5.66 19.56 -17.92
C ARG A 7 -6.53 18.34 -17.69
N GLU A 8 -7.15 17.81 -18.74
CA GLU A 8 -8.01 16.63 -18.65
C GLU A 8 -7.21 15.38 -18.24
N VAL A 9 -6.04 15.17 -18.86
CA VAL A 9 -5.14 14.07 -18.50
C VAL A 9 -4.70 14.17 -17.03
N LEU A 10 -4.30 15.35 -16.57
CA LEU A 10 -3.89 15.57 -15.18
C LEU A 10 -5.01 15.33 -14.17
N SER A 11 -6.20 15.86 -14.46
CA SER A 11 -7.37 15.65 -13.61
C SER A 11 -7.73 14.16 -13.53
N SER A 12 -7.65 13.45 -14.66
CA SER A 12 -7.87 12.00 -14.71
C SER A 12 -6.82 11.24 -13.90
N LEU A 13 -5.54 11.60 -14.02
CA LEU A 13 -4.45 10.96 -13.29
C LEU A 13 -4.61 11.14 -11.77
N VAL A 14 -4.82 12.37 -11.31
CA VAL A 14 -5.02 12.67 -9.89
C VAL A 14 -6.25 11.96 -9.34
N SER A 15 -7.37 11.98 -10.06
CA SER A 15 -8.60 11.30 -9.61
C SER A 15 -8.41 9.79 -9.52
N SER A 16 -7.73 9.19 -10.51
CA SER A 16 -7.47 7.75 -10.54
C SER A 16 -6.52 7.34 -9.42
N GLU A 17 -5.48 8.13 -9.17
CA GLU A 17 -4.53 7.88 -8.10
C GLU A 17 -5.16 7.97 -6.72
N LEU A 18 -5.97 9.01 -6.48
CA LEU A 18 -6.72 9.14 -5.24
C LEU A 18 -7.66 7.95 -5.03
N ALA A 19 -8.35 7.50 -6.08
CA ALA A 19 -9.21 6.33 -6.00
C ALA A 19 -8.44 5.06 -5.61
N LEU A 20 -7.25 4.84 -6.19
CA LEU A 20 -6.39 3.70 -5.84
C LEU A 20 -5.88 3.77 -4.40
N PHE A 21 -5.51 4.96 -3.90
CA PHE A 21 -5.11 5.10 -2.50
C PHE A 21 -6.26 4.86 -1.52
N ASN A 22 -7.47 5.29 -1.85
CA ASN A 22 -8.65 4.97 -1.05
C ASN A 22 -8.99 3.47 -1.10
N GLU A 23 -8.86 2.84 -2.26
CA GLU A 23 -9.03 1.38 -2.41
C GLU A 23 -7.99 0.64 -1.56
N LEU A 24 -6.72 1.07 -1.60
CA LEU A 24 -5.67 0.49 -0.77
C LEU A 24 -5.98 0.67 0.73
N ALA A 25 -6.46 1.85 1.16
CA ALA A 25 -6.84 2.09 2.55
C ALA A 25 -7.87 1.08 3.06
N LEU A 26 -8.92 0.82 2.28
CA LEU A 26 -9.95 -0.16 2.61
C LEU A 26 -9.38 -1.59 2.69
N LEU A 27 -8.43 -1.93 1.81
CA LEU A 27 -7.78 -3.23 1.85
C LEU A 27 -6.89 -3.39 3.08
N VAL A 28 -6.17 -2.34 3.50
CA VAL A 28 -5.37 -2.37 4.73
C VAL A 28 -6.25 -2.49 5.98
N GLU A 29 -7.39 -1.80 6.03
CA GLU A 29 -8.39 -1.98 7.08
C GLU A 29 -8.88 -3.43 7.16
N LYS A 30 -9.24 -4.01 6.00
CA LYS A 30 -9.68 -5.41 5.91
C LYS A 30 -8.56 -6.40 6.26
N GLU A 31 -7.31 -6.07 5.94
CA GLU A 31 -6.15 -6.86 6.35
C GLU A 31 -6.03 -6.91 7.87
N GLU A 32 -6.13 -5.75 8.53
CA GLU A 32 -6.11 -5.64 9.98
C GLU A 32 -7.19 -6.53 10.62
N GLU A 33 -8.42 -6.47 10.11
CA GLU A 33 -9.53 -7.33 10.57
C GLU A 33 -9.21 -8.82 10.42
N CYS A 34 -8.65 -9.23 9.28
CA CYS A 34 -8.33 -10.63 9.03
C CYS A 34 -7.15 -11.13 9.86
N VAL A 35 -6.18 -10.26 10.18
CA VAL A 35 -5.10 -10.57 11.13
C VAL A 35 -5.64 -10.74 12.55
N LEU A 36 -6.52 -9.84 13.00
CA LEU A 36 -7.15 -9.91 14.32
C LEU A 36 -8.05 -11.14 14.48
N ALA A 37 -8.74 -11.54 13.42
CA ALA A 37 -9.58 -12.74 13.39
C ALA A 37 -8.80 -14.05 13.17
N GLU A 38 -7.47 -13.98 12.98
CA GLU A 38 -6.62 -15.11 12.58
C GLU A 38 -7.09 -15.84 11.30
N ASP A 39 -7.81 -15.14 10.41
CA ASP A 39 -8.33 -15.69 9.15
C ASP A 39 -7.28 -15.61 8.03
N MET A 40 -6.40 -16.60 7.99
CA MET A 40 -5.34 -16.70 6.98
C MET A 40 -5.87 -16.83 5.54
N LYS A 41 -7.10 -17.33 5.33
CA LYS A 41 -7.66 -17.47 3.99
C LYS A 41 -8.16 -16.12 3.48
N CYS A 42 -8.83 -15.35 4.34
CA CYS A 42 -9.15 -13.96 4.03
C CYS A 42 -7.87 -13.17 3.76
N LEU A 43 -6.87 -13.27 4.64
CA LEU A 43 -5.62 -12.52 4.54
C LEU A 43 -4.92 -12.73 3.18
N LEU A 44 -4.81 -13.98 2.71
CA LEU A 44 -4.23 -14.27 1.39
C LEU A 44 -5.01 -13.62 0.23
N THR A 45 -6.33 -13.54 0.34
CA THR A 45 -7.18 -12.90 -0.67
C THR A 45 -6.92 -11.39 -0.68
N VAL A 46 -6.87 -10.77 0.49
CA VAL A 46 -6.58 -9.34 0.64
C VAL A 46 -5.20 -8.99 0.09
N LEU A 47 -4.17 -9.79 0.37
CA LEU A 47 -2.83 -9.57 -0.16
C LEU A 47 -2.77 -9.64 -1.70
N GLN A 48 -3.55 -10.52 -2.32
CA GLN A 48 -3.67 -10.58 -3.78
C GLN A 48 -4.37 -9.32 -4.33
N GLU A 49 -5.48 -8.91 -3.73
CA GLU A 49 -6.20 -7.68 -4.08
C GLU A 49 -5.28 -6.44 -3.96
N LYS A 50 -4.44 -6.36 -2.91
CA LYS A 50 -3.47 -5.28 -2.73
C LYS A 50 -2.41 -5.27 -3.82
N GLN A 51 -1.91 -6.43 -4.24
CA GLN A 51 -0.94 -6.50 -5.33
C GLN A 51 -1.51 -5.95 -6.65
N ASP A 52 -2.78 -6.22 -6.93
CA ASP A 52 -3.48 -5.68 -8.11
C ASP A 52 -3.63 -4.15 -8.03
N VAL A 53 -3.87 -3.59 -6.84
CA VAL A 53 -3.89 -2.14 -6.62
C VAL A 53 -2.50 -1.54 -6.83
N ILE A 54 -1.46 -2.13 -6.25
CA ILE A 54 -0.07 -1.65 -6.37
C ILE A 54 0.36 -1.62 -7.83
N SER A 55 0.08 -2.68 -8.60
CA SER A 55 0.42 -2.70 -10.04
C SER A 55 -0.34 -1.64 -10.85
N ARG A 56 -1.56 -1.27 -10.45
CA ARG A 56 -2.28 -0.13 -11.04
C ARG A 56 -1.65 1.22 -10.65
N GLN A 57 -1.17 1.36 -9.42
CA GLN A 57 -0.47 2.57 -8.96
C GLN A 57 0.86 2.76 -9.70
N GLU A 58 1.64 1.69 -9.90
CA GLU A 58 2.87 1.71 -10.71
C GLU A 58 2.62 2.25 -12.12
N LYS A 59 1.54 1.79 -12.77
CA LYS A 59 1.13 2.29 -14.08
C LYS A 59 0.78 3.79 -14.08
N ILE A 60 0.14 4.29 -13.02
CA ILE A 60 -0.11 5.74 -12.87
C ILE A 60 1.21 6.50 -12.73
N HIS A 61 2.17 5.98 -11.96
CA HIS A 61 3.51 6.58 -11.85
C HIS A 61 4.23 6.65 -13.20
N GLU A 62 4.13 5.60 -14.02
CA GLU A 62 4.66 5.62 -15.39
C GLU A 62 3.99 6.68 -16.27
N GLN A 63 2.68 6.88 -16.12
CA GLN A 63 1.94 7.92 -16.83
C GLN A 63 2.36 9.34 -16.41
N TRP A 64 2.59 9.56 -15.11
CA TRP A 64 3.17 10.82 -14.61
C TRP A 64 4.57 11.06 -15.18
N SER A 65 5.42 10.04 -15.24
CA SER A 65 6.75 10.12 -15.84
C SER A 65 6.70 10.44 -17.35
N SER A 66 5.78 9.79 -18.06
CA SER A 66 5.53 10.02 -19.49
C SER A 66 5.06 11.46 -19.74
N LEU A 67 4.19 11.98 -18.88
CA LEU A 67 3.73 13.36 -18.96
C LEU A 67 4.87 14.35 -18.73
N SER A 68 5.70 14.14 -17.69
CA SER A 68 6.89 14.97 -17.44
C SER A 68 7.82 15.01 -18.66
N THR A 69 8.12 13.84 -19.23
CA THR A 69 8.94 13.71 -20.44
C THR A 69 8.32 14.46 -21.62
N SER A 70 7.01 14.38 -21.81
CA SER A 70 6.29 15.08 -22.89
C SER A 70 6.34 16.61 -22.78
N MET A 71 6.50 17.13 -21.55
CA MET A 71 6.70 18.56 -21.28
C MET A 71 8.17 18.98 -21.40
N GLY A 72 9.08 18.06 -21.73
CA GLY A 72 10.51 18.31 -21.86
C GLY A 72 11.24 18.43 -20.53
N LEU A 73 10.67 17.90 -19.46
CA LEU A 73 11.25 17.95 -18.12
C LEU A 73 12.03 16.67 -17.82
N GLN A 74 13.17 16.83 -17.14
CA GLN A 74 13.97 15.70 -16.65
C GLN A 74 13.55 15.23 -15.25
N GLU A 75 12.86 16.10 -14.50
CA GLU A 75 12.37 15.82 -13.15
C GLU A 75 10.91 15.39 -13.20
N GLY A 76 10.55 14.40 -12.39
CA GLY A 76 9.17 13.93 -12.26
C GLY A 76 8.29 14.88 -11.45
N ARG A 77 7.07 14.41 -11.13
CA ARG A 77 6.07 15.13 -10.33
C ARG A 77 6.59 15.67 -9.00
N ASP A 78 7.58 15.00 -8.40
CA ASP A 78 8.10 15.34 -7.08
C ASP A 78 9.08 16.53 -7.12
N GLY A 79 9.48 16.97 -8.31
CA GLY A 79 10.38 18.11 -8.52
C GLY A 79 9.65 19.45 -8.59
N PRO A 80 10.22 20.54 -8.04
CA PRO A 80 9.62 21.87 -8.11
C PRO A 80 9.51 22.41 -9.55
N ILE A 81 10.39 21.95 -10.45
CA ILE A 81 10.40 22.34 -11.86
C ILE A 81 9.13 21.87 -12.58
N PHE A 82 8.63 20.67 -12.25
CA PHE A 82 7.40 20.13 -12.79
C PHE A 82 6.20 21.03 -12.51
N TRP A 83 6.06 21.45 -11.26
CA TRP A 83 4.98 22.33 -10.83
C TRP A 83 5.12 23.76 -11.34
N GLY A 84 6.34 24.27 -11.47
CA GLY A 84 6.60 25.56 -12.10
C GLY A 84 6.13 25.56 -13.56
N ARG A 85 6.52 24.53 -14.33
CA ARG A 85 6.11 24.40 -15.73
C ARG A 85 4.61 24.20 -15.90
N LEU A 86 3.98 23.49 -14.97
CA LEU A 86 2.53 23.34 -14.92
C LEU A 86 1.81 24.63 -14.59
N GLY A 87 2.34 25.45 -13.69
CA GLY A 87 1.81 26.79 -13.40
C GLY A 87 1.83 27.70 -14.61
N GLU A 88 2.93 27.68 -15.39
CA GLU A 88 3.01 28.43 -16.66
C GLU A 88 1.98 27.96 -17.70
N LEU A 89 1.67 26.66 -17.72
CA LEU A 89 0.75 26.07 -18.69
C LEU A 89 -0.73 26.16 -18.27
N LEU A 90 -1.06 26.05 -16.98
CA LEU A 90 -2.45 25.94 -16.51
C LEU A 90 -2.95 27.16 -15.75
N GLY A 91 -2.07 28.08 -15.36
CA GLY A 91 -2.40 29.21 -14.48
C GLY A 91 -2.96 28.71 -13.15
N ASP A 92 -4.07 29.31 -12.71
CA ASP A 92 -4.71 29.02 -11.42
C ASP A 92 -5.08 27.54 -11.23
N GLY A 93 -5.33 26.79 -12.32
CA GLY A 93 -5.65 25.36 -12.24
C GLY A 93 -4.50 24.48 -11.74
N ALA A 94 -3.27 24.98 -11.70
CA ALA A 94 -2.13 24.27 -11.13
C ALA A 94 -2.20 24.19 -9.60
N GLU A 95 -2.78 25.18 -8.93
CA GLU A 95 -2.92 25.19 -7.47
C GLU A 95 -4.01 24.21 -6.99
N ASP A 96 -5.13 24.10 -7.72
CA ASP A 96 -6.16 23.09 -7.44
C ASP A 96 -5.61 21.65 -7.57
N LEU A 97 -4.75 21.43 -8.56
CA LEU A 97 -4.04 20.16 -8.78
C LEU A 97 -3.08 19.84 -7.64
N LYS A 98 -2.29 20.83 -7.19
CA LYS A 98 -1.41 20.67 -6.02
C LYS A 98 -2.19 20.36 -4.75
N ALA A 99 -3.32 21.05 -4.52
CA ALA A 99 -4.17 20.79 -3.37
C ALA A 99 -4.70 19.35 -3.38
N SER A 100 -5.15 18.88 -4.54
CA SER A 100 -5.61 17.49 -4.70
C SER A 100 -4.49 16.47 -4.44
N LEU A 101 -3.25 16.79 -4.81
CA LEU A 101 -2.09 15.96 -4.52
C LEU A 101 -1.72 15.92 -3.04
N SER A 102 -1.88 17.05 -2.34
CA SER A 102 -1.71 17.08 -0.88
C SER A 102 -2.67 16.12 -0.21
N VAL A 103 -3.92 16.04 -0.67
CA VAL A 103 -4.90 15.06 -0.17
C VAL A 103 -4.43 13.63 -0.43
N ILE A 104 -3.88 13.34 -1.61
CA ILE A 104 -3.31 12.01 -1.91
C ILE A 104 -2.17 11.67 -0.95
N HIS A 105 -1.24 12.60 -0.69
CA HIS A 105 -0.15 12.38 0.25
C HIS A 105 -0.65 12.15 1.68
N ASP A 106 -1.67 12.87 2.12
CA ASP A 106 -2.27 12.67 3.44
C ASP A 106 -2.91 11.28 3.57
N VAL A 107 -3.62 10.81 2.53
CA VAL A 107 -4.19 9.46 2.50
C VAL A 107 -3.07 8.42 2.47
N ALA A 108 -2.08 8.58 1.61
CA ALA A 108 -0.94 7.67 1.52
C ALA A 108 -0.18 7.55 2.84
N GLY A 109 0.03 8.67 3.55
CA GLY A 109 0.65 8.69 4.87
C GLY A 109 -0.14 7.89 5.90
N LYS A 110 -1.47 8.06 5.94
CA LYS A 110 -2.34 7.29 6.84
C LYS A 110 -2.33 5.80 6.52
N VAL A 111 -2.38 5.44 5.24
CA VAL A 111 -2.30 4.04 4.78
C VAL A 111 -0.98 3.41 5.22
N LEU A 112 0.14 4.13 5.03
CA LEU A 112 1.46 3.64 5.45
C LEU A 112 1.55 3.43 6.96
N GLU A 113 1.04 4.37 7.77
CA GLU A 113 1.00 4.21 9.22
C GLU A 113 0.17 2.98 9.63
N GLN A 114 -0.95 2.74 8.96
CA GLN A 114 -1.78 1.57 9.24
C GLN A 114 -1.11 0.27 8.80
N GLU A 115 -0.47 0.24 7.64
CA GLU A 115 0.29 -0.91 7.15
C GLU A 115 1.35 -1.35 8.17
N ILE A 116 2.10 -0.39 8.72
CA ILE A 116 3.11 -0.65 9.75
C ILE A 116 2.46 -1.30 10.98
N ARG A 117 1.32 -0.79 11.43
CA ARG A 117 0.59 -1.38 12.58
C ARG A 117 0.13 -2.81 12.30
N VAL A 118 -0.43 -3.07 11.12
CA VAL A 118 -0.88 -4.40 10.71
C VAL A 118 0.28 -5.38 10.64
N GLN A 119 1.42 -4.95 10.09
CA GLN A 119 2.63 -5.77 10.05
C GLN A 119 3.13 -6.13 11.46
N GLU A 120 3.16 -5.16 12.39
CA GLU A 120 3.53 -5.43 13.79
C GLU A 120 2.59 -6.44 14.46
N LEU A 121 1.28 -6.38 14.18
CA LEU A 121 0.30 -7.35 14.69
C LEU A 121 0.56 -8.76 14.13
N MET A 122 0.80 -8.88 12.83
CA MET A 122 1.15 -10.15 12.19
C MET A 122 2.42 -10.76 12.77
N GLU A 123 3.46 -9.95 12.99
CA GLU A 123 4.72 -10.41 13.57
C GLU A 123 4.53 -10.98 14.99
N LYS A 124 3.72 -10.31 15.82
CA LYS A 124 3.35 -10.80 17.16
C LYS A 124 2.58 -12.13 17.10
N HIS A 125 1.64 -12.27 16.17
CA HIS A 125 0.88 -13.52 15.99
C HIS A 125 1.81 -14.66 15.55
N LEU A 126 2.75 -14.41 14.63
CA LEU A 126 3.74 -15.39 14.20
C LEU A 126 4.68 -15.82 15.34
N GLU A 127 5.11 -14.88 16.18
CA GLU A 127 5.94 -15.20 17.34
C GLU A 127 5.18 -16.08 18.36
N SER A 128 3.92 -15.76 18.64
CA SER A 128 3.03 -16.57 19.49
C SER A 128 2.89 -18.00 18.96
N LEU A 129 2.60 -18.16 17.66
CA LEU A 129 2.49 -19.47 17.02
C LEU A 129 3.79 -20.27 17.09
N ARG A 130 4.94 -19.62 16.86
CA ARG A 130 6.26 -20.26 17.00
C ARG A 130 6.51 -20.76 18.42
N SER A 131 6.16 -19.96 19.43
CA SER A 131 6.28 -20.33 20.85
C SER A 131 5.40 -21.53 21.20
N GLN A 132 4.14 -21.53 20.75
CA GLN A 132 3.21 -22.63 20.95
C GLN A 132 3.70 -23.93 20.30
N MET A 133 4.19 -23.88 19.06
CA MET A 133 4.78 -25.04 18.38
C MET A 133 6.01 -25.58 19.12
N ALA A 134 6.89 -24.70 19.61
CA ALA A 134 8.05 -25.10 20.41
C ALA A 134 7.64 -25.75 21.75
N GLY A 135 6.55 -25.29 22.36
CA GLY A 135 5.95 -25.91 23.54
C GLY A 135 5.38 -27.29 23.25
N LEU A 136 4.60 -27.44 22.16
CA LEU A 136 4.05 -28.72 21.72
C LEU A 136 5.13 -29.75 21.38
N SER A 137 6.20 -29.32 20.69
CA SER A 137 7.33 -30.18 20.37
C SER A 137 8.02 -30.71 21.64
N ARG A 138 8.28 -29.83 22.62
CA ARG A 138 8.84 -30.20 23.93
C ARG A 138 7.91 -31.14 24.72
N GLY A 139 6.60 -30.87 24.71
CA GLY A 139 5.61 -31.74 25.37
C GLY A 139 5.53 -33.13 24.74
N LYS A 140 5.60 -33.22 23.40
CA LYS A 140 5.63 -34.48 22.65
C LYS A 140 6.90 -35.29 22.91
N GLU A 141 8.06 -34.63 23.01
CA GLU A 141 9.33 -35.25 23.41
C GLU A 141 9.26 -35.79 24.85
N ALA A 142 8.74 -35.01 25.79
CA ALA A 142 8.56 -35.42 27.17
C ALA A 142 7.64 -36.66 27.29
N LEU A 143 6.48 -36.66 26.62
CA LEU A 143 5.55 -37.79 26.59
C LEU A 143 6.15 -39.08 25.99
N LYS A 144 6.99 -38.95 24.94
CA LYS A 144 7.76 -40.08 24.39
C LYS A 144 8.81 -40.59 25.39
N GLY A 145 9.46 -39.70 26.13
CA GLY A 145 10.40 -40.04 27.19
C GLY A 145 9.76 -40.86 28.31
N TYR A 146 8.57 -40.44 28.77
CA TYR A 146 7.79 -41.17 29.78
C TYR A 146 7.27 -42.51 29.27
N SER A 147 6.82 -42.61 28.00
CA SER A 147 6.36 -43.89 27.43
C SER A 147 7.48 -44.93 27.27
N LYS A 148 8.74 -44.50 27.14
CA LYS A 148 9.91 -45.41 27.12
C LYS A 148 10.40 -45.82 28.50
N SER A 149 10.09 -45.04 29.55
CA SER A 149 10.56 -45.27 30.92
C SER A 149 9.49 -45.86 31.85
N GLY A 150 8.22 -45.88 31.44
CA GLY A 150 7.11 -46.51 32.16
C GLY A 150 6.68 -47.90 31.66
N GLY A 151 7.44 -48.52 30.75
CA GLY A 151 7.20 -49.90 30.31
C GLY A 151 7.77 -50.90 31.31
N VAL A 152 6.90 -51.41 32.20
CA VAL A 152 7.09 -52.67 32.94
C VAL A 152 6.77 -53.83 32.01
#